data_AF-A0A3D1A5C7-F1
#
_entry.id   AF-A0A3D1A5C7-F1
#
_cell.length_a   1.000
_cell.length_b   1.000
_cell.length_c   1.000
_cell.angle_alpha   90.00
_cell.angle_beta   90.00
_cell.angle_gamma   90.00
#
_symmetry.space_group_name_H-M   'P 1'
#
loop_
_entity.id
_entity.type
_entity.pdbx_description
1 polymer ?
#
loop_
_entity_poly.entity_id
_entity_poly.type
_entity_poly.pdbx_seq_one_letter_code
_entity_poly.pdbx_strand_id
1 'polypeptide(L)'
;MEATELNIRISFGRKHALALLSAFFLCWHPGFIGSETLQLTTFYPAPYGGYVSLLTTGGTNTVPANTILARNAGRVGVGTGTPDSKVDIRIPVGLGANGVQITDDNANPDTRSYATLGVTRAASGNNLAYIGLTKQGTYPWAIGVAGSNDLIMGASSAGNRTIPSPMFSIDTGGQIAMGGGAEAGRRLRVVGDLRVTGDIYVNGRIQGLCQRIGYSITGVTSCPWNHNVIGFLGDGVARVSGFLPASATTSGVGRFIVLGEDWGGTMICCRF
;
A
#
# COMPACT_ATOMS: atom_id res chain seq x y z
N MET A 1 -12.53 -104.73 7.57
CA MET A 1 -13.26 -104.75 6.29
C MET A 1 -12.23 -104.53 5.20
N GLU A 2 -11.85 -105.59 4.50
CA GLU A 2 -10.93 -105.50 3.36
C GLU A 2 -11.65 -104.85 2.17
N ALA A 3 -11.09 -103.77 1.63
CA ALA A 3 -11.59 -103.13 0.41
C ALA A 3 -11.19 -104.00 -0.78
N THR A 4 -12.18 -104.51 -1.49
CA THR A 4 -11.97 -105.26 -2.74
C THR A 4 -11.70 -104.25 -3.85
N GLU A 5 -10.45 -104.19 -4.32
CA GLU A 5 -10.07 -103.34 -5.46
C GLU A 5 -10.61 -103.94 -6.76
N LEU A 6 -11.58 -103.27 -7.38
CA LEU A 6 -12.09 -103.62 -8.70
C LEU A 6 -11.17 -103.05 -9.78
N ASN A 7 -10.25 -103.85 -10.28
CA ASN A 7 -9.34 -103.46 -11.35
C ASN A 7 -9.98 -103.75 -12.73
N ILE A 8 -10.62 -102.74 -13.34
CA ILE A 8 -11.15 -102.85 -14.71
C ILE A 8 -10.06 -102.43 -15.69
N ARG A 9 -9.53 -103.41 -16.45
CA ARG A 9 -8.55 -103.14 -17.52
C ARG A 9 -9.25 -103.11 -18.87
N ILE A 10 -9.50 -101.92 -19.39
CA ILE A 10 -10.05 -101.73 -20.74
C ILE A 10 -8.88 -101.59 -21.71
N SER A 11 -8.77 -102.51 -22.67
CA SER A 11 -7.75 -102.44 -23.72
C SER A 11 -8.41 -102.17 -25.07
N PHE A 12 -7.98 -101.10 -25.75
CA PHE A 12 -8.48 -100.75 -27.07
C PHE A 12 -7.40 -101.00 -28.11
N GLY A 13 -7.78 -101.61 -29.24
CA GLY A 13 -6.91 -101.67 -30.41
C GLY A 13 -6.69 -100.28 -31.00
N ARG A 14 -5.54 -100.07 -31.68
CA ARG A 14 -5.12 -98.78 -32.25
C ARG A 14 -6.20 -98.08 -33.08
N LYS A 15 -6.99 -98.83 -33.86
CA LYS A 15 -8.09 -98.29 -34.69
C LYS A 15 -9.25 -97.75 -33.84
N HIS A 16 -9.60 -98.44 -32.74
CA HIS A 16 -10.67 -98.02 -31.83
C HIS A 16 -10.24 -96.83 -30.97
N ALA A 17 -8.96 -96.78 -30.55
CA ALA A 17 -8.41 -95.63 -29.83
C ALA A 17 -8.42 -94.35 -30.69
N LEU A 18 -8.08 -94.47 -31.98
CA LEU A 18 -8.17 -93.35 -32.94
C LEU A 18 -9.61 -92.87 -33.11
N ALA A 19 -10.56 -93.80 -33.28
CA ALA A 19 -11.98 -93.44 -33.41
C ALA A 19 -12.53 -92.74 -32.16
N LEU A 20 -12.18 -93.21 -30.96
CA LEU A 20 -12.58 -92.56 -29.70
C LEU A 20 -11.94 -91.19 -29.52
N LEU A 21 -10.67 -91.03 -29.89
CA LEU A 21 -9.99 -89.74 -29.84
C LEU A 21 -10.62 -88.74 -30.82
N SER A 22 -10.92 -89.18 -32.05
CA SER A 22 -11.62 -88.36 -33.04
C SER A 22 -13.03 -87.98 -32.56
N ALA A 23 -13.78 -88.92 -31.98
CA ALA A 23 -15.10 -88.64 -31.42
C ALA A 23 -15.01 -87.66 -30.23
N PHE A 24 -13.99 -87.79 -29.39
CA PHE A 24 -13.74 -86.86 -28.29
C PHE A 24 -13.49 -85.44 -28.81
N PHE A 25 -12.63 -85.26 -29.82
CA PHE A 25 -12.38 -83.93 -30.39
C PHE A 25 -13.55 -83.37 -31.21
N LEU A 26 -14.42 -84.22 -31.76
CA LEU A 26 -15.64 -83.79 -32.47
C LEU A 26 -16.77 -83.41 -31.51
N CYS A 27 -16.90 -84.11 -30.38
CA CYS A 27 -17.92 -83.84 -29.37
C CYS A 27 -17.48 -82.81 -28.32
N TRP A 28 -16.17 -82.59 -28.16
CA TRP A 28 -15.64 -81.56 -27.28
C TRP A 28 -15.63 -80.21 -28.02
N HIS A 29 -16.69 -79.43 -27.86
CA HIS A 29 -16.65 -78.02 -28.18
C HIS A 29 -15.90 -77.28 -27.04
N PRO A 30 -14.84 -76.49 -27.30
CA PRO A 30 -14.33 -75.59 -26.28
C PRO A 30 -15.46 -74.62 -25.91
N GLY A 31 -15.99 -74.73 -24.68
CA GLY A 31 -16.90 -73.73 -24.15
C GLY A 31 -16.22 -72.36 -24.15
N PHE A 32 -17.00 -71.27 -24.30
CA PHE A 32 -16.50 -69.90 -24.26
C PHE A 32 -15.53 -69.72 -23.08
N ILE A 33 -14.24 -69.71 -23.35
CA ILE A 33 -13.24 -69.24 -22.40
C ILE A 33 -13.48 -67.74 -22.36
N GLY A 34 -14.07 -67.25 -21.27
CA GLY A 34 -14.49 -65.87 -21.08
C GLY A 34 -13.37 -64.90 -21.42
N SER A 35 -13.35 -64.44 -22.67
CA SER A 35 -12.63 -63.26 -23.10
C SER A 35 -13.51 -62.10 -22.70
N GLU A 36 -13.32 -61.65 -21.47
CA GLU A 36 -13.84 -60.36 -21.04
C GLU A 36 -13.11 -59.29 -21.86
N THR A 37 -13.79 -58.83 -22.90
CA THR A 37 -13.41 -57.62 -23.61
C THR A 37 -13.69 -56.47 -22.65
N LEU A 38 -12.68 -56.03 -21.91
CA LEU A 38 -12.76 -54.81 -21.12
C LEU A 38 -12.76 -53.61 -22.08
N GLN A 39 -13.92 -53.37 -22.70
CA GLN A 39 -14.16 -52.19 -23.51
C GLN A 39 -14.62 -51.08 -22.57
N LEU A 40 -13.72 -50.17 -22.21
CA LEU A 40 -14.07 -48.92 -21.53
C LEU A 40 -14.85 -48.03 -22.52
N THR A 41 -16.16 -48.22 -22.59
CA THR A 41 -17.07 -47.45 -23.46
C THR A 41 -17.70 -46.24 -22.76
N THR A 42 -17.14 -45.78 -21.63
CA THR A 42 -17.57 -44.51 -21.04
C THR A 42 -16.96 -43.36 -21.83
N PHE A 43 -17.47 -43.15 -23.04
CA PHE A 43 -17.61 -41.80 -23.58
C PHE A 43 -18.47 -41.06 -22.57
N TYR A 44 -17.86 -40.29 -21.68
CA TYR A 44 -18.59 -39.31 -20.88
C TYR A 44 -18.86 -38.15 -21.83
N PRO A 45 -20.06 -38.03 -22.43
CA PRO A 45 -20.38 -36.83 -23.16
C PRO A 45 -20.17 -35.69 -22.14
N ALA A 46 -19.26 -34.76 -22.42
CA ALA A 46 -19.19 -33.55 -21.62
C ALA A 46 -20.63 -33.03 -21.59
N PRO A 47 -21.30 -33.04 -20.43
CA PRO A 47 -22.72 -32.78 -20.41
C PRO A 47 -22.91 -31.38 -21.00
N TYR A 48 -24.01 -31.17 -21.72
CA TYR A 48 -24.57 -29.84 -21.91
C TYR A 48 -25.04 -29.25 -20.56
N GLY A 49 -24.15 -29.28 -19.58
CA GLY A 49 -24.27 -28.86 -18.20
C GLY A 49 -22.89 -28.35 -17.81
N GLY A 50 -22.83 -27.09 -17.42
CA GLY A 50 -21.56 -26.42 -17.14
C GLY A 50 -20.65 -27.27 -16.25
N TYR A 51 -19.36 -27.29 -16.58
CA TYR A 51 -18.36 -27.94 -15.74
C TYR A 51 -18.44 -27.39 -14.31
N VAL A 52 -18.89 -28.24 -13.39
CA VAL A 52 -19.07 -27.94 -11.95
C VAL A 52 -17.72 -27.86 -11.24
N SER A 53 -16.68 -28.51 -11.78
CA SER A 53 -15.32 -28.44 -11.25
C SER A 53 -14.31 -28.63 -12.39
N LEU A 54 -13.27 -27.79 -12.41
CA LEU A 54 -12.09 -27.99 -13.25
C LEU A 54 -11.00 -28.63 -12.39
N LEU A 55 -10.61 -29.85 -12.73
CA LEU A 55 -9.40 -30.45 -12.20
C LEU A 55 -8.19 -29.68 -12.76
N THR A 56 -7.43 -29.04 -11.87
CA THR A 56 -6.24 -28.27 -12.28
C THR A 56 -5.02 -29.18 -12.16
N THR A 57 -4.40 -29.50 -13.29
CA THR A 57 -3.17 -30.31 -13.32
C THR A 57 -1.94 -29.40 -13.24
N GLY A 58 -1.00 -29.71 -12.34
CA GLY A 58 0.23 -28.93 -12.13
C GLY A 58 0.56 -28.66 -10.65
N GLY A 59 -0.36 -28.92 -9.73
CA GLY A 59 -0.09 -28.92 -8.30
C GLY A 59 0.58 -30.21 -7.82
N THR A 60 1.37 -30.12 -6.76
CA THR A 60 1.81 -31.29 -6.00
C THR A 60 0.88 -31.51 -4.80
N ASN A 61 0.96 -32.67 -4.13
CA ASN A 61 0.23 -32.89 -2.88
C ASN A 61 0.56 -31.84 -1.80
N THR A 62 1.71 -31.18 -1.92
CA THR A 62 2.19 -30.14 -1.00
C THR A 62 1.79 -28.72 -1.44
N VAL A 63 1.53 -28.51 -2.73
CA VAL A 63 1.06 -27.23 -3.31
C VAL A 63 0.01 -27.55 -4.39
N PRO A 64 -1.25 -27.82 -4.00
CA PRO A 64 -2.30 -28.11 -4.97
C PRO A 64 -2.60 -26.87 -5.80
N ALA A 65 -2.71 -27.04 -7.12
CA ALA A 65 -3.19 -25.99 -8.00
C ALA A 65 -4.73 -25.98 -7.91
N ASN A 66 -5.31 -24.85 -7.51
CA ASN A 66 -6.76 -24.69 -7.40
C ASN A 66 -7.25 -23.70 -8.44
N THR A 67 -8.05 -24.14 -9.41
CA THR A 67 -8.79 -23.24 -10.31
C THR A 67 -10.14 -22.93 -9.70
N ILE A 68 -10.39 -21.65 -9.38
CA ILE A 68 -11.68 -21.18 -8.89
C ILE A 68 -12.46 -20.58 -10.06
N LEU A 69 -13.54 -21.24 -10.47
CA LEU A 69 -14.49 -20.72 -11.47
C LEU A 69 -15.78 -20.28 -10.76
N ALA A 70 -16.15 -19.00 -10.87
CA ALA A 70 -17.52 -18.58 -10.57
C ALA A 70 -18.37 -18.66 -11.84
N ARG A 71 -19.41 -19.50 -11.86
CA ARG A 71 -20.43 -19.53 -12.92
C ARG A 71 -21.81 -19.15 -12.36
N ASN A 72 -22.66 -18.57 -13.22
CA ASN A 72 -24.06 -18.16 -13.05
C ASN A 72 -24.37 -17.35 -11.77
N ALA A 73 -24.37 -16.01 -11.92
CA ALA A 73 -24.50 -14.93 -10.92
C ALA A 73 -23.19 -14.28 -10.42
N GLY A 74 -22.03 -14.80 -10.83
CA GLY A 74 -20.82 -13.99 -11.08
C GLY A 74 -20.08 -13.42 -9.87
N ARG A 75 -20.10 -14.10 -8.73
CA ARG A 75 -19.34 -13.70 -7.53
C ARG A 75 -18.36 -14.78 -7.08
N VAL A 76 -17.10 -14.42 -6.87
CA VAL A 76 -16.04 -15.28 -6.33
C VAL A 76 -15.80 -14.87 -4.88
N GLY A 77 -16.06 -15.77 -3.93
CA GLY A 77 -15.75 -15.59 -2.51
C GLY A 77 -14.52 -16.41 -2.12
N VAL A 78 -13.50 -15.77 -1.55
CA VAL A 78 -12.36 -16.46 -0.92
C VAL A 78 -12.38 -16.13 0.57
N GLY A 79 -12.58 -17.16 1.41
CA GLY A 79 -12.71 -16.99 2.87
C GLY A 79 -14.09 -16.52 3.35
N THR A 80 -15.12 -16.53 2.50
CA THR A 80 -16.51 -16.17 2.83
C THR A 80 -17.51 -17.08 2.12
N GLY A 81 -18.60 -17.45 2.80
CA GLY A 81 -19.71 -18.22 2.22
C GLY A 81 -20.78 -17.38 1.51
N THR A 82 -20.73 -16.05 1.67
CA THR A 82 -21.71 -15.10 1.12
C THR A 82 -20.97 -13.88 0.54
N PRO A 83 -20.47 -13.97 -0.71
CA PRO A 83 -19.74 -12.86 -1.31
C PRO A 83 -20.67 -11.68 -1.68
N ASP A 84 -20.40 -10.51 -1.14
CA ASP A 84 -21.25 -9.31 -1.31
C ASP A 84 -20.98 -8.56 -2.63
N SER A 85 -19.90 -8.90 -3.35
CA SER A 85 -19.53 -8.33 -4.65
C SER A 85 -18.91 -9.39 -5.60
N LYS A 86 -18.61 -9.02 -6.87
CA LYS A 86 -18.11 -9.96 -7.90
C LYS A 86 -16.81 -10.67 -7.50
N VAL A 87 -15.95 -10.02 -6.73
CA VAL A 87 -14.79 -10.63 -6.07
C VAL A 87 -14.80 -10.12 -4.63
N ASP A 88 -15.10 -11.01 -3.69
CA ASP A 88 -15.10 -10.71 -2.26
C ASP A 88 -14.03 -11.56 -1.57
N ILE A 89 -12.96 -10.89 -1.14
CA ILE A 89 -11.86 -11.51 -0.40
C ILE A 89 -12.01 -11.08 1.05
N ARG A 90 -12.63 -11.95 1.85
CA ARG A 90 -12.79 -11.70 3.28
C ARG A 90 -11.61 -12.28 4.01
N ILE A 91 -10.74 -11.40 4.51
CA ILE A 91 -9.67 -11.78 5.44
C ILE A 91 -10.26 -11.71 6.85
N PRO A 92 -10.31 -12.82 7.61
CA PRO A 92 -10.83 -12.80 8.98
C PRO A 92 -10.09 -11.77 9.83
N VAL A 93 -10.85 -10.93 10.53
CA VAL A 93 -10.33 -10.02 11.56
C VAL A 93 -9.75 -10.86 12.69
N GLY A 94 -8.42 -10.97 12.73
CA GLY A 94 -7.68 -11.82 13.66
C GLY A 94 -6.25 -12.09 13.25
N LEU A 95 -5.90 -11.89 11.98
CA LEU A 95 -4.50 -11.92 11.54
C LEU A 95 -3.86 -10.54 11.81
N GLY A 96 -3.31 -10.37 13.01
CA GLY A 96 -2.39 -9.24 13.29
C GLY A 96 -1.40 -9.04 12.14
N ALA A 97 -1.01 -7.80 11.85
CA ALA A 97 -0.04 -7.42 10.81
C ALA A 97 -0.28 -7.94 9.36
N ASN A 98 -1.33 -8.70 9.04
CA ASN A 98 -1.55 -9.31 7.72
C ASN A 98 -2.85 -8.83 7.06
N GLY A 99 -2.77 -7.75 6.28
CA GLY A 99 -3.86 -7.29 5.40
C GLY A 99 -3.74 -7.88 4.00
N VAL A 100 -4.58 -7.43 3.06
CA VAL A 100 -4.49 -7.82 1.65
C VAL A 100 -3.13 -7.39 1.10
N GLN A 101 -2.36 -8.33 0.57
CA GLN A 101 -1.10 -8.06 -0.13
C GLN A 101 -1.31 -8.40 -1.61
N ILE A 102 -1.09 -7.42 -2.49
CA ILE A 102 -0.98 -7.62 -3.92
C ILE A 102 0.52 -7.60 -4.21
N THR A 103 1.11 -8.76 -4.51
CA THR A 103 2.53 -8.89 -4.89
C THR A 103 2.65 -9.07 -6.39
N ASP A 104 3.70 -8.50 -6.97
CA ASP A 104 4.20 -8.94 -8.27
C ASP A 104 4.92 -10.29 -8.10
N ASP A 105 4.65 -11.24 -9.00
CA ASP A 105 5.15 -12.63 -8.93
C ASP A 105 6.67 -12.73 -9.12
N ASN A 106 7.31 -11.72 -9.74
CA ASN A 106 8.74 -11.71 -10.05
C ASN A 106 9.59 -10.80 -9.16
N ALA A 107 8.97 -10.07 -8.23
CA ALA A 107 9.68 -9.20 -7.29
C ALA A 107 9.78 -9.88 -5.93
N ASN A 108 10.98 -9.92 -5.34
CA ASN A 108 11.13 -10.32 -3.93
C ASN A 108 10.16 -9.48 -3.09
N PRO A 109 9.29 -10.09 -2.26
CA PRO A 109 8.29 -9.35 -1.52
C PRO A 109 8.96 -8.28 -0.68
N ASP A 110 8.63 -7.02 -0.95
CA ASP A 110 9.05 -5.94 -0.07
C ASP A 110 8.54 -6.28 1.33
N THR A 111 9.41 -6.17 2.34
CA THR A 111 9.19 -6.85 3.61
C THR A 111 7.89 -6.36 4.24
N ARG A 112 6.93 -7.29 4.32
CA ARG A 112 5.50 -7.17 4.68
C ARG A 112 5.14 -6.34 5.92
N SER A 113 6.11 -5.87 6.68
CA SER A 113 5.94 -5.37 8.04
C SER A 113 5.39 -3.93 8.15
N TYR A 114 5.17 -3.25 7.03
CA TYR A 114 5.14 -1.78 7.08
C TYR A 114 3.81 -1.12 6.71
N ALA A 115 3.04 -1.61 5.72
CA ALA A 115 1.59 -1.32 5.63
C ALA A 115 0.89 -2.14 4.53
N THR A 116 -0.39 -2.44 4.73
CA THR A 116 -1.23 -3.13 3.75
C THR A 116 -2.13 -2.11 3.06
N LEU A 117 -2.39 -2.29 1.77
CA LEU A 117 -3.41 -1.51 1.05
C LEU A 117 -4.77 -1.76 1.72
N GLY A 118 -5.24 -0.81 2.52
CA GLY A 118 -6.57 -0.83 3.11
C GLY A 118 -7.26 0.47 2.76
N VAL A 119 -8.29 0.44 1.91
CA VAL A 119 -9.00 1.65 1.45
C VAL A 119 -10.17 2.01 2.37
N THR A 120 -10.62 1.11 3.24
CA THR A 120 -11.74 1.36 4.16
C THR A 120 -11.57 0.56 5.44
N ARG A 121 -11.25 1.23 6.56
CA ARG A 121 -11.33 0.65 7.91
C ARG A 121 -12.24 1.53 8.76
N ALA A 122 -12.86 0.96 9.79
CA ALA A 122 -13.61 1.74 10.78
C ALA A 122 -12.68 2.81 11.39
N ALA A 123 -13.17 4.05 11.51
CA ALA A 123 -12.44 5.14 12.14
C ALA A 123 -12.06 4.72 13.57
N SER A 124 -10.78 4.48 13.82
CA SER A 124 -10.26 4.31 15.17
C SER A 124 -9.57 5.61 15.59
N GLY A 125 -9.46 5.87 16.89
CA GLY A 125 -8.87 7.11 17.40
C GLY A 125 -7.36 7.29 17.18
N ASN A 126 -6.72 6.46 16.35
CA ASN A 126 -5.27 6.47 16.13
C ASN A 126 -4.90 6.98 14.73
N ASN A 127 -3.68 7.51 14.59
CA ASN A 127 -3.12 7.92 13.29
C ASN A 127 -2.73 6.69 12.47
N LEU A 128 -3.66 6.19 11.65
CA LEU A 128 -3.47 4.96 10.89
C LEU A 128 -2.90 5.23 9.50
N ALA A 129 -1.94 4.39 9.09
CA ALA A 129 -1.47 4.27 7.71
C ALA A 129 -2.44 3.39 6.91
N TYR A 130 -2.85 3.85 5.72
CA TYR A 130 -3.78 3.15 4.82
C TYR A 130 -3.06 2.62 3.58
N ILE A 131 -2.02 3.34 3.13
CA ILE A 131 -1.14 2.91 2.05
C ILE A 131 0.30 3.08 2.53
N GLY A 132 1.03 1.97 2.56
CA GLY A 132 2.46 1.94 2.85
C GLY A 132 3.27 2.00 1.58
N LEU A 133 4.29 2.84 1.58
CA LEU A 133 5.32 2.95 0.56
C LEU A 133 6.61 2.45 1.20
N THR A 134 6.92 1.19 0.95
CA THR A 134 8.13 0.55 1.43
C THR A 134 9.21 0.61 0.36
N LYS A 135 10.46 0.63 0.84
CA LYS A 135 11.62 0.23 0.07
C LYS A 135 12.40 -0.72 0.95
N GLN A 136 12.87 -1.82 0.39
CA GLN A 136 13.61 -2.85 1.11
C GLN A 136 14.66 -2.24 2.07
N GLY A 137 14.42 -2.41 3.37
CA GLY A 137 15.38 -2.07 4.43
C GLY A 137 15.48 -0.59 4.83
N THR A 138 14.58 0.31 4.44
CA THR A 138 14.68 1.73 4.84
C THR A 138 13.31 2.42 4.97
N TYR A 139 13.17 3.25 6.01
CA TYR A 139 12.01 4.06 6.43
C TYR A 139 10.74 3.92 5.58
N PRO A 140 9.74 3.15 6.03
CA PRO A 140 8.47 3.05 5.32
C PRO A 140 7.72 4.38 5.40
N TRP A 141 7.45 4.98 4.25
CA TRP A 141 6.54 6.11 4.18
C TRP A 141 5.10 5.60 4.13
N ALA A 142 4.16 6.42 4.57
CA ALA A 142 2.75 6.10 4.45
C ALA A 142 1.89 7.33 4.23
N ILE A 143 0.74 7.09 3.64
CA ILE A 143 -0.40 8.01 3.58
C ILE A 143 -1.57 7.38 4.36
N GLY A 144 -2.31 8.22 5.06
CA GLY A 144 -3.42 7.76 5.86
C GLY A 144 -4.32 8.85 6.42
N VAL A 145 -5.09 8.48 7.45
CA VAL A 145 -6.07 9.34 8.10
C VAL A 145 -5.83 9.33 9.60
N ALA A 146 -5.73 10.52 10.19
CA ALA A 146 -5.54 10.72 11.63
C ALA A 146 -6.81 10.38 12.43
N GLY A 147 -6.67 10.25 13.76
CA GLY A 147 -7.84 10.10 14.65
C GLY A 147 -8.82 11.28 14.60
N SER A 148 -8.35 12.45 14.15
CA SER A 148 -9.12 13.68 13.90
C SER A 148 -9.82 13.72 12.53
N ASN A 149 -9.69 12.67 11.71
CA ASN A 149 -10.10 12.61 10.30
C ASN A 149 -9.24 13.46 9.33
N ASP A 150 -8.06 13.87 9.75
CA ASP A 150 -7.14 14.62 8.89
C ASP A 150 -6.43 13.69 7.91
N LEU A 151 -6.22 14.12 6.66
CA LEU A 151 -5.30 13.43 5.75
C LEU A 151 -3.88 13.61 6.29
N ILE A 152 -3.12 12.53 6.43
CA ILE A 152 -1.75 12.57 6.96
C ILE A 152 -0.77 11.78 6.09
N MET A 153 0.46 12.27 6.00
CA MET A 153 1.58 11.55 5.38
C MET A 153 2.83 11.65 6.25
N GLY A 154 3.63 10.60 6.28
CA GLY A 154 4.88 10.60 7.03
C GLY A 154 5.52 9.22 7.16
N ALA A 155 6.59 9.16 7.94
CA ALA A 155 7.21 7.89 8.29
C ALA A 155 6.24 7.06 9.15
N SER A 156 6.05 5.81 8.77
CA SER A 156 5.27 4.84 9.54
C SER A 156 6.14 4.02 10.49
N SER A 157 5.56 3.61 11.61
CA SER A 157 6.20 2.67 12.53
C SER A 157 6.07 1.23 12.04
N ALA A 158 7.18 0.50 12.02
CA ALA A 158 7.21 -0.93 11.75
C ALA A 158 6.21 -1.69 12.63
N GLY A 159 5.42 -2.58 12.05
CA GLY A 159 4.51 -3.48 12.77
C GLY A 159 3.25 -2.85 13.37
N ASN A 160 3.21 -1.53 13.60
CA ASN A 160 2.05 -0.84 14.19
C ASN A 160 1.20 -0.09 13.15
N ARG A 161 1.70 0.11 11.92
CA ARG A 161 0.97 0.80 10.83
C ARG A 161 0.43 2.17 11.26
N THR A 162 1.16 2.85 12.14
CA THR A 162 0.84 4.20 12.62
C THR A 162 1.81 5.20 12.04
N ILE A 163 1.35 6.42 11.82
CA ILE A 163 2.20 7.57 11.49
C ILE A 163 2.30 8.42 12.78
N PRO A 164 3.29 8.16 13.65
CA PRO A 164 3.36 8.81 14.97
C PRO A 164 3.61 10.32 14.85
N SER A 165 4.37 10.72 13.84
CA SER A 165 4.71 12.12 13.56
C SER A 165 4.46 12.43 12.08
N PRO A 166 3.24 12.83 11.71
CA PRO A 166 2.95 13.27 10.35
C PRO A 166 3.88 14.40 9.93
N MET A 167 4.49 14.27 8.75
CA MET A 167 5.30 15.33 8.14
C MET A 167 4.46 16.24 7.25
N PHE A 168 3.31 15.75 6.81
CA PHE A 168 2.31 16.51 6.08
C PHE A 168 0.93 16.16 6.62
N SER A 169 0.08 17.16 6.81
CA SER A 169 -1.33 16.94 7.11
C SER A 169 -2.25 17.96 6.45
N ILE A 170 -3.49 17.53 6.16
CA ILE A 170 -4.61 18.40 5.79
C ILE A 170 -5.75 18.11 6.74
N ASP A 171 -6.14 19.10 7.54
CA ASP A 171 -7.28 18.94 8.44
C ASP A 171 -8.63 19.04 7.72
N THR A 172 -9.70 18.64 8.40
CA THR A 172 -11.07 18.72 7.87
C THR A 172 -11.56 20.17 7.62
N GLY A 173 -10.90 21.17 8.19
CA GLY A 173 -11.11 22.59 7.93
C GLY A 173 -10.31 23.13 6.73
N GLY A 174 -9.51 22.30 6.06
CA GLY A 174 -8.65 22.65 4.93
C GLY A 174 -7.33 23.32 5.30
N GLN A 175 -6.88 23.22 6.55
CA GLN A 175 -5.58 23.70 6.99
C GLN A 175 -4.50 22.69 6.61
N ILE A 176 -3.42 23.18 6.03
CA ILE A 176 -2.28 22.38 5.59
C ILE A 176 -1.11 22.62 6.55
N ALA A 177 -0.49 21.54 7.04
CA ALA A 177 0.70 21.62 7.86
C ALA A 177 1.85 20.79 7.26
N MET A 178 3.06 21.33 7.32
CA MET A 178 4.30 20.66 6.95
C MET A 178 5.30 20.70 8.12
N GLY A 179 5.81 19.53 8.52
CA GLY A 179 6.79 19.38 9.60
C GLY A 179 6.21 19.47 11.02
N GLY A 180 4.88 19.49 11.17
CA GLY A 180 4.19 19.58 12.47
C GLY A 180 2.67 19.53 12.33
N GLY A 181 1.95 19.72 13.43
CA GLY A 181 0.49 19.78 13.44
C GLY A 181 -0.07 21.09 12.88
N ALA A 182 -1.31 21.06 12.39
CA ALA A 182 -2.06 22.25 12.00
C ALA A 182 -2.18 23.24 13.17
N GLU A 183 -2.20 24.54 12.86
CA GLU A 183 -2.34 25.60 13.84
C GLU A 183 -3.68 26.30 13.65
N ALA A 184 -4.49 26.31 14.71
CA ALA A 184 -5.84 26.85 14.66
C ALA A 184 -5.90 28.25 14.04
N GLY A 185 -6.70 28.41 12.99
CA GLY A 185 -6.89 29.67 12.29
C GLY A 185 -5.83 29.99 11.22
N ARG A 186 -4.87 29.10 10.95
CA ARG A 186 -3.89 29.24 9.87
C ARG A 186 -4.18 28.22 8.76
N ARG A 187 -4.27 28.67 7.51
CA ARG A 187 -4.49 27.76 6.36
C ARG A 187 -3.25 26.99 5.92
N LEU A 188 -2.07 27.57 6.11
CA LEU A 188 -0.80 26.93 5.78
C LEU A 188 0.18 27.19 6.92
N ARG A 189 0.75 26.12 7.46
CA ARG A 189 1.86 26.17 8.42
C ARG A 189 3.04 25.37 7.88
N VAL A 190 4.20 26.03 7.83
CA VAL A 190 5.47 25.38 7.52
C VAL A 190 6.36 25.52 8.74
N VAL A 191 6.76 24.41 9.34
CA VAL A 191 7.75 24.40 10.42
C VAL A 191 9.14 24.36 9.80
N GLY A 192 9.95 25.39 10.09
CA GLY A 192 11.27 25.58 9.47
C GLY A 192 11.25 26.66 8.39
N ASP A 193 12.13 26.53 7.40
CA ASP A 193 12.32 27.53 6.37
C ASP A 193 11.37 27.30 5.17
N LEU A 194 10.79 28.38 4.66
CA LEU A 194 10.06 28.39 3.39
C LEU A 194 10.89 29.14 2.35
N ARG A 195 11.41 28.41 1.36
CA ARG A 195 12.05 29.01 0.19
C ARG A 195 11.06 29.07 -0.97
N VAL A 196 10.77 30.28 -1.44
CA VAL A 196 9.97 30.52 -2.65
C VAL A 196 10.91 31.02 -3.74
N THR A 197 10.91 30.35 -4.89
CA THR A 197 11.80 30.71 -6.03
C THR A 197 11.15 31.72 -6.98
N GLY A 198 9.81 31.77 -7.01
CA GLY A 198 9.04 32.76 -7.75
C GLY A 198 8.33 33.75 -6.84
N ASP A 199 7.21 34.27 -7.31
CA ASP A 199 6.44 35.25 -6.56
C ASP A 199 5.62 34.59 -5.44
N ILE A 200 5.48 35.33 -4.33
CA ILE A 200 4.49 35.04 -3.29
C ILE A 200 3.35 36.06 -3.41
N TYR A 201 2.15 35.60 -3.76
CA TYR A 201 0.96 36.44 -3.72
C TYR A 201 0.28 36.31 -2.35
N VAL A 202 0.20 37.43 -1.62
CA VAL A 202 -0.45 37.48 -0.31
C VAL A 202 -1.66 38.41 -0.39
N ASN A 203 -2.86 37.82 -0.40
CA ASN A 203 -4.10 38.57 -0.22
C ASN A 203 -4.41 38.75 1.28
N GLY A 204 -3.65 39.64 1.92
CA GLY A 204 -3.70 39.87 3.36
C GLY A 204 -2.45 40.56 3.87
N ARG A 205 -2.24 40.54 5.19
CA ARG A 205 -1.07 41.12 5.85
C ARG A 205 0.01 40.06 6.08
N ILE A 206 1.27 40.41 5.79
CA ILE A 206 2.43 39.64 6.25
C ILE A 206 2.79 40.13 7.65
N GLN A 207 2.62 39.27 8.66
CA GLN A 207 2.90 39.62 10.06
C GLN A 207 4.30 39.16 10.46
N GLY A 208 4.93 39.88 11.39
CA GLY A 208 6.24 39.50 11.95
C GLY A 208 7.43 39.68 11.01
N LEU A 209 7.20 40.05 9.74
CA LEU A 209 8.26 40.40 8.80
C LEU A 209 8.84 41.77 9.12
N CYS A 210 7.98 42.76 9.32
CA CYS A 210 8.34 44.15 9.53
C CYS A 210 7.74 44.71 10.82
N GLN A 211 8.46 45.61 11.46
CA GLN A 211 7.99 46.37 12.62
C GLN A 211 8.37 47.85 12.49
N ARG A 212 7.53 48.71 13.08
CA ARG A 212 7.76 50.15 13.18
C ARG A 212 8.52 50.43 14.46
N ILE A 213 9.65 51.11 14.36
CA ILE A 213 10.51 51.44 15.50
C ILE A 213 10.71 52.95 15.53
N GLY A 214 10.40 53.58 16.66
CA GLY A 214 10.69 55.00 16.84
C GLY A 214 12.20 55.23 16.87
N TYR A 215 12.68 56.18 16.09
CA TYR A 215 14.06 56.65 16.15
C TYR A 215 14.14 58.08 16.66
N SER A 216 15.26 58.42 17.28
CA SER A 216 15.62 59.79 17.61
C SER A 216 17.13 59.92 17.73
N ILE A 217 17.63 61.16 17.68
CA ILE A 217 19.05 61.46 17.87
C ILE A 217 19.60 61.06 19.25
N THR A 218 18.72 60.91 20.24
CA THR A 218 19.05 60.48 21.62
C THR A 218 18.59 59.05 21.92
N GLY A 219 17.96 58.37 20.96
CA GLY A 219 17.24 57.13 21.16
C GLY A 219 17.72 56.01 20.24
N VAL A 220 16.78 55.21 19.75
CA VAL A 220 17.09 54.05 18.91
C VAL A 220 17.49 54.52 17.51
N THR A 221 18.74 54.32 17.12
CA THR A 221 19.26 54.73 15.79
C THR A 221 19.38 53.58 14.80
N SER A 222 18.96 52.37 15.18
CA SER A 222 19.10 51.16 14.38
C SER A 222 17.98 50.15 14.58
N CYS A 223 17.83 49.26 13.60
CA CYS A 223 16.96 48.11 13.75
C CYS A 223 17.58 47.03 14.67
N PRO A 224 16.75 46.20 15.34
CA PRO A 224 17.19 45.06 16.13
C PRO A 224 18.11 44.12 15.35
N TRP A 225 18.90 43.34 16.07
CA TRP A 225 19.68 42.24 15.50
C TRP A 225 18.73 41.34 14.68
N ASN A 226 19.05 41.10 13.40
CA ASN A 226 18.23 40.42 12.38
C ASN A 226 17.14 41.25 11.67
N HIS A 227 17.19 42.59 11.74
CA HIS A 227 16.34 43.45 10.91
C HIS A 227 17.17 44.48 10.16
N ASN A 228 16.72 44.84 8.97
CA ASN A 228 17.24 45.93 8.15
C ASN A 228 16.18 47.02 8.01
N VAL A 229 16.62 48.28 7.95
CA VAL A 229 15.76 49.43 7.66
C VAL A 229 15.39 49.35 6.18
N ILE A 230 14.10 49.37 5.87
CA ILE A 230 13.59 49.40 4.48
C ILE A 230 12.96 50.72 4.09
N GLY A 231 12.70 51.55 5.10
CA GLY A 231 12.04 52.83 4.94
C GLY A 231 11.93 53.53 6.29
N PHE A 232 11.51 54.78 6.27
CA PHE A 232 11.28 55.59 7.45
C PHE A 232 10.17 56.60 7.15
N LEU A 233 9.52 57.06 8.21
CA LEU A 233 8.50 58.09 8.22
C LEU A 233 8.90 59.08 9.32
N GLY A 234 9.38 60.27 8.95
CA GLY A 234 9.79 61.33 9.87
C GLY A 234 9.17 62.67 9.47
N ASP A 235 9.22 63.65 10.38
CA ASP A 235 8.58 64.96 10.22
C ASP A 235 9.46 65.99 9.46
N GLY A 236 10.70 65.63 9.11
CA GLY A 236 11.65 66.48 8.39
C GLY A 236 11.90 66.15 6.91
N VAL A 237 12.65 67.02 6.22
CA VAL A 237 13.19 66.76 4.87
C VAL A 237 14.28 65.70 4.98
N ALA A 238 13.89 64.44 4.93
CA ALA A 238 14.84 63.34 5.08
C ALA A 238 15.84 63.29 3.91
N ARG A 239 17.05 63.82 4.14
CA ARG A 239 18.20 63.55 3.27
C ARG A 239 18.75 62.18 3.60
N VAL A 240 18.23 61.17 2.93
CA VAL A 240 18.77 59.81 2.99
C VAL A 240 20.07 59.78 2.19
N SER A 241 21.21 60.05 2.82
CA SER A 241 22.52 59.87 2.18
C SER A 241 23.00 58.42 2.16
N GLY A 242 22.19 57.50 2.68
CA GLY A 242 22.41 56.06 2.62
C GLY A 242 22.36 55.39 4.00
N PHE A 243 22.27 54.06 3.98
CA PHE A 243 22.32 53.21 5.17
C PHE A 243 23.77 53.05 5.64
N LEU A 244 24.35 54.08 6.25
CA LEU A 244 25.72 54.05 6.73
C LEU A 244 25.76 54.01 8.27
N PRO A 245 26.54 53.09 8.87
CA PRO A 245 26.97 53.24 10.25
C PRO A 245 27.60 54.63 10.48
N ALA A 246 27.40 55.19 11.67
CA ALA A 246 28.08 56.41 12.12
C ALA A 246 29.61 56.17 12.24
N SER A 247 30.30 56.13 11.10
CA SER A 247 31.77 56.03 10.87
C SER A 247 32.14 55.40 9.52
N ALA A 248 31.20 54.84 8.74
CA ALA A 248 31.52 54.14 7.51
C ALA A 248 31.46 55.06 6.28
N THR A 249 32.47 54.95 5.40
CA THR A 249 32.53 55.65 4.10
C THR A 249 32.06 54.78 2.91
N THR A 250 31.68 53.52 3.17
CA THR A 250 31.16 52.58 2.16
C THR A 250 29.88 51.90 2.66
N SER A 251 28.86 51.82 1.80
CA SER A 251 27.53 51.34 2.14
C SER A 251 27.48 49.83 2.31
N GLY A 252 27.65 49.35 3.54
CA GLY A 252 27.21 48.01 3.93
C GLY A 252 25.69 47.94 4.08
N VAL A 253 25.13 46.73 4.04
CA VAL A 253 23.69 46.48 4.05
C VAL A 253 23.00 47.06 5.32
N GLY A 254 22.34 48.21 5.18
CA GLY A 254 20.95 48.44 5.60
C GLY A 254 20.53 48.55 7.08
N ARG A 255 21.41 48.70 8.08
CA ARG A 255 20.97 48.64 9.52
C ARG A 255 20.66 49.98 10.22
N PHE A 256 21.01 51.11 9.62
CA PHE A 256 21.02 52.42 10.30
C PHE A 256 20.39 53.53 9.45
N ILE A 257 19.89 54.57 10.10
CA ILE A 257 19.46 55.83 9.48
C ILE A 257 20.47 56.91 9.86
N VAL A 258 20.99 57.63 8.87
CA VAL A 258 21.83 58.81 9.11
C VAL A 258 20.92 60.02 9.29
N LEU A 259 20.89 60.57 10.50
CA LEU A 259 20.08 61.73 10.84
C LEU A 259 20.89 63.01 10.58
N GLY A 260 20.54 63.73 9.51
CA GLY A 260 21.15 65.04 9.19
C GLY A 260 20.48 66.19 9.95
N GLU A 261 19.20 66.43 9.68
CA GLU A 261 18.40 67.52 10.29
C GLU A 261 17.15 67.01 11.03
N ASP A 262 16.93 65.69 11.03
CA ASP A 262 15.69 65.07 11.50
C ASP A 262 15.86 64.56 12.95
N TRP A 263 15.08 65.11 13.88
CA TRP A 263 15.27 64.89 15.33
C TRP A 263 14.63 63.60 15.83
N GLY A 264 13.72 63.02 15.04
CA GLY A 264 13.08 61.75 15.32
C GLY A 264 12.04 61.37 14.28
N GLY A 265 11.58 60.13 14.35
CA GLY A 265 10.61 59.59 13.43
C GLY A 265 10.36 58.11 13.68
N THR A 266 9.85 57.41 12.67
CA THR A 266 9.62 55.96 12.70
C THR A 266 10.38 55.30 11.58
N MET A 267 11.27 54.36 11.89
CA MET A 267 11.88 53.48 10.91
C MET A 267 11.06 52.20 10.73
N ILE A 268 11.04 51.67 9.51
CA ILE A 268 10.44 50.38 9.18
C ILE A 268 11.58 49.36 9.11
N CYS A 269 11.61 48.47 10.10
CA CYS A 269 12.62 47.43 10.26
C CYS A 269 12.05 46.08 9.85
N CYS A 270 12.61 45.43 8.82
CA CYS A 270 12.17 44.13 8.35
C CYS A 270 13.26 43.05 8.46
N ARG A 271 12.86 41.81 8.73
CA ARG A 271 13.75 40.64 8.70
C ARG A 271 14.00 40.22 7.26
N PHE A 272 15.27 39.94 6.93
CA PHE A 272 15.71 39.38 5.65
C PHE A 272 16.78 38.33 5.91
#